data_AF-A0A9X5X5M0-F1
#
_entry.id   AF-A0A9X5X5M0-F1
#
_cell.length_a   1.000
_cell.length_b   1.000
_cell.length_c   1.000
_cell.angle_alpha   90.00
_cell.angle_beta   90.00
_cell.angle_gamma   90.00
#
_symmetry.space_group_name_H-M   'P 1'
#
loop_
_entity.id
_entity.type
_entity.pdbx_description
1 polymer ?
#
loop_
_entity_poly.entity_id
_entity_poly.type
_entity_poly.pdbx_seq_one_letter_code
_entity_poly.pdbx_strand_id
1 'polypeptide(L)'
;LWNGRRCALIDFERSEPGPLVSDFVKLATSLWPDHPELRTALFEGYGRSLSDAEECALVAFAAADAASALAYGPRYGDALVTARVRATVKRLMQEGRR
;
A
#
# COMPACT_ATOMS: atom_id res chain seq x y z
N LEU A 1 -10.57 -2.73 19.21
CA LEU A 1 -9.16 -3.18 19.09
C LEU A 1 -8.18 -2.06 19.42
N TRP A 2 -8.46 -0.81 19.05
CA TRP A 2 -7.79 0.38 19.61
C TRP A 2 -8.56 0.91 20.84
N ASN A 3 -7.85 1.37 21.88
CA ASN A 3 -8.45 2.05 23.04
C ASN A 3 -7.68 3.29 23.50
N GLY A 4 -6.86 3.88 22.64
CA GLY A 4 -5.97 5.00 23.01
C GLY A 4 -4.67 4.59 23.70
N ARG A 5 -4.56 3.33 24.17
CA ARG A 5 -3.37 2.82 24.89
C ARG A 5 -2.82 1.52 24.32
N ARG A 6 -3.65 0.76 23.62
CA ARG A 6 -3.33 -0.53 23.00
C ARG A 6 -3.93 -0.55 21.61
N CYS A 7 -3.15 -1.05 20.66
CA CYS A 7 -3.62 -1.47 19.34
C CYS A 7 -3.46 -2.99 19.21
N ALA A 8 -4.17 -3.58 18.25
CA ALA A 8 -3.98 -4.94 17.82
C ALA A 8 -3.89 -4.96 16.29
N LEU A 9 -3.05 -5.84 15.76
CA LEU A 9 -3.07 -6.22 14.36
C LEU A 9 -3.93 -7.49 14.25
N ILE A 10 -4.76 -7.55 13.21
CA ILE A 10 -5.65 -8.67 12.92
C ILE A 10 -5.57 -9.00 11.43
N ASP A 11 -6.30 -10.03 11.02
CA ASP A 11 -6.44 -10.41 9.61
C ASP A 11 -5.13 -10.91 8.97
N PHE A 12 -4.50 -11.89 9.64
CA PHE A 12 -3.29 -12.57 9.17
C PHE A 12 -3.59 -13.68 8.14
N GLU A 13 -4.80 -13.73 7.57
CA GLU A 13 -5.24 -14.85 6.71
C GLU A 13 -4.38 -15.01 5.45
N ARG A 14 -3.75 -13.93 4.99
CA ARG A 14 -2.85 -13.89 3.82
C ARG A 14 -1.39 -13.71 4.17
N SER A 15 -1.01 -13.86 5.45
CA SER A 15 0.39 -13.73 5.87
C SER A 15 1.21 -14.91 5.36
N GLU A 16 2.30 -14.61 4.67
CA GLU A 16 3.22 -15.58 4.10
C GLU A 16 4.67 -15.07 4.13
N PRO A 17 5.69 -15.94 4.10
CA PRO A 17 7.06 -15.51 3.87
C PRO A 17 7.19 -14.80 2.53
N GLY A 18 7.74 -13.59 2.53
CA GLY A 18 7.88 -12.80 1.32
C GLY A 18 8.77 -11.57 1.50
N PRO A 19 8.90 -10.75 0.46
CA PRO A 19 9.60 -9.47 0.55
C PRO A 19 8.93 -8.58 1.59
N LEU A 20 9.71 -7.96 2.49
CA LEU A 20 9.20 -7.05 3.51
C LEU A 20 8.37 -5.88 2.95
N VAL A 21 8.61 -5.49 1.70
CA VAL A 21 7.87 -4.40 1.05
C VAL A 21 6.39 -4.69 0.90
N SER A 22 5.99 -5.98 0.90
CA SER A 22 4.60 -6.41 0.81
C SER A 22 3.75 -5.86 1.95
N ASP A 23 4.32 -5.73 3.16
CA ASP A 23 3.63 -5.19 4.33
C ASP A 23 3.27 -3.70 4.18
N PHE A 24 3.98 -2.98 3.28
CA PHE A 24 3.79 -1.55 3.05
C PHE A 24 2.90 -1.23 1.85
N VAL A 25 2.60 -2.21 0.99
CA VAL A 25 1.85 -2.00 -0.26
C VAL A 25 0.50 -1.34 -0.01
N LYS A 26 -0.24 -1.82 0.99
CA LYS A 26 -1.56 -1.27 1.31
C LYS A 26 -1.48 0.19 1.75
N LEU A 27 -0.49 0.53 2.56
CA LEU A 27 -0.25 1.91 3.01
C LEU A 27 0.11 2.82 1.82
N ALA A 28 0.98 2.33 0.93
CA ALA A 28 1.41 3.05 -0.27
C ALA A 28 0.29 3.29 -1.29
N THR A 29 -0.71 2.40 -1.38
CA THR A 29 -1.82 2.52 -2.34
C THR A 29 -3.07 3.16 -1.76
N SER A 30 -3.17 3.34 -0.44
CA SER A 30 -4.39 3.87 0.19
C SER A 30 -4.20 5.07 1.10
N LEU A 31 -3.16 5.09 1.92
CA LEU A 31 -3.03 6.08 3.00
C LEU A 31 -2.01 7.16 2.66
N TRP A 32 -0.81 6.77 2.25
CA TRP A 32 0.29 7.70 1.99
C TRP A 32 0.07 8.69 0.85
N PRO A 33 -0.73 8.41 -0.21
CA PRO A 33 -1.02 9.42 -1.23
C PRO A 33 -1.67 10.68 -0.67
N ASP A 34 -2.55 10.53 0.33
CA ASP A 34 -3.26 11.65 0.96
C ASP A 34 -2.56 12.14 2.24
N HIS A 35 -1.73 11.29 2.84
CA HIS A 35 -1.01 11.52 4.09
C HIS A 35 0.48 11.12 3.99
N PRO A 36 1.29 11.83 3.18
CA PRO A 36 2.69 11.48 2.96
C PRO A 36 3.54 11.57 4.23
N GLU A 37 3.16 12.42 5.19
CA GLU A 37 3.79 12.55 6.51
C GLU A 37 3.78 11.24 7.30
N LEU A 38 2.76 10.40 7.10
CA LEU A 38 2.65 9.11 7.80
C LEU A 38 3.67 8.09 7.29
N ARG A 39 4.14 8.22 6.04
CA ARG A 39 5.25 7.41 5.53
C ARG A 39 6.54 7.74 6.28
N THR A 40 6.82 9.03 6.46
CA THR A 40 7.99 9.50 7.21
C THR A 40 7.93 9.02 8.65
N ALA A 41 6.82 9.27 9.35
CA ALA A 41 6.64 8.84 10.73
C ALA A 41 6.77 7.32 10.91
N LEU A 42 6.27 6.53 9.95
CA LEU A 42 6.41 5.09 9.98
C LEU A 42 7.88 4.66 9.91
N PHE A 43 8.67 5.16 8.95
CA PHE A 43 10.06 4.72 8.79
C PHE A 43 10.99 5.27 9.88
N GLU A 44 10.68 6.42 10.48
CA GLU A 44 11.33 6.88 11.71
C GLU A 44 11.12 5.88 12.86
N GLY A 45 9.88 5.42 13.05
CA GLY A 45 9.56 4.40 14.06
C GLY A 45 10.06 2.98 13.71
N TYR A 46 10.17 2.65 12.42
CA TYR A 46 10.66 1.37 11.92
C TYR A 46 12.17 1.19 12.13
N GLY A 47 12.90 2.29 12.33
CA GLY A 47 14.34 2.29 12.65
C GLY A 47 15.25 2.21 11.43
N ARG A 48 14.70 2.17 10.22
CA ARG A 48 15.44 2.35 8.96
C ARG A 48 14.52 2.77 7.83
N SER A 49 15.09 3.48 6.85
CA SER A 49 14.46 3.69 5.55
C SER A 49 14.52 2.43 4.69
N LEU A 50 13.69 2.40 3.64
CA LEU A 50 13.87 1.47 2.54
C LEU A 50 15.17 1.80 1.77
N SER A 51 15.84 0.77 1.31
CA SER A 51 16.90 0.86 0.31
C SER A 51 16.31 1.13 -1.07
N ASP A 52 17.12 1.60 -2.02
CA ASP A 52 16.68 1.89 -3.39
C ASP A 52 15.99 0.69 -4.06
N ALA A 53 16.49 -0.53 -3.81
CA ALA A 53 15.88 -1.75 -4.33
C ALA A 53 14.51 -2.02 -3.71
N GLU A 54 14.34 -1.77 -2.42
CA GLU A 54 13.07 -1.91 -1.71
C GLU A 54 12.06 -0.83 -2.15
N GLU A 55 12.51 0.40 -2.42
CA GLU A 55 11.65 1.46 -2.98
C GLU A 55 11.12 1.06 -4.37
N CYS A 56 12.00 0.59 -5.25
CA CYS A 56 11.62 0.07 -6.57
C CYS A 56 10.65 -1.11 -6.45
N ALA A 57 10.91 -2.04 -5.53
CA ALA A 57 10.04 -3.18 -5.29
C ALA A 57 8.66 -2.74 -4.77
N LEU A 58 8.60 -1.77 -3.85
CA LEU A 58 7.33 -1.24 -3.36
C LEU A 58 6.48 -0.63 -4.48
N VAL A 59 7.09 0.12 -5.41
CA VAL A 59 6.39 0.65 -6.59
C VAL A 59 5.82 -0.48 -7.46
N ALA A 60 6.64 -1.50 -7.75
CA ALA A 60 6.21 -2.64 -8.57
C ALA A 60 5.07 -3.44 -7.91
N PHE A 61 5.16 -3.71 -6.61
CA PHE A 61 4.14 -4.44 -5.87
C PHE A 61 2.85 -3.62 -5.72
N ALA A 62 2.95 -2.29 -5.52
CA ALA A 62 1.80 -1.39 -5.53
C ALA A 62 1.08 -1.38 -6.89
N ALA A 63 1.82 -1.45 -7.99
CA ALA A 63 1.24 -1.58 -9.33
C ALA A 63 0.51 -2.92 -9.50
N ALA A 64 1.10 -4.02 -9.02
CA ALA A 64 0.48 -5.35 -9.08
C ALA A 64 -0.79 -5.45 -8.22
N ASP A 65 -0.80 -4.87 -7.01
CA ASP A 65 -1.98 -4.78 -6.15
C ASP A 65 -3.10 -3.99 -6.84
N ALA A 66 -2.78 -2.83 -7.42
CA ALA A 66 -3.75 -2.02 -8.16
C ALA A 66 -4.35 -2.77 -9.35
N ALA A 67 -3.53 -3.49 -10.13
CA ALA A 67 -3.99 -4.32 -11.24
C ALA A 67 -4.91 -5.46 -10.77
N SER A 68 -4.56 -6.11 -9.67
CA SER A 68 -5.36 -7.20 -9.07
C SER A 68 -6.71 -6.69 -8.56
N ALA A 69 -6.71 -5.54 -7.91
CA ALA A 69 -7.93 -4.90 -7.43
C ALA A 69 -8.81 -4.34 -8.56
N LEU A 70 -8.24 -3.96 -9.71
CA LEU A 70 -9.00 -3.60 -10.92
C LEU A 70 -9.82 -4.78 -11.45
N ALA A 71 -9.29 -6.00 -11.38
CA ALA A 71 -10.01 -7.21 -11.78
C ALA A 71 -11.11 -7.60 -10.77
N TYR A 72 -10.94 -7.21 -9.50
CA TYR A 72 -11.87 -7.54 -8.42
C TYR A 72 -13.04 -6.56 -8.31
N GLY A 73 -12.78 -5.24 -8.25
CA GLY A 73 -13.79 -4.22 -7.96
C GLY A 73 -15.04 -4.27 -8.85
N PRO A 74 -14.90 -4.25 -10.19
CA PRO A 74 -16.03 -4.38 -11.11
C PRO A 74 -16.74 -5.74 -11.03
N ARG A 75 -16.00 -6.81 -10.72
CA ARG A 75 -16.54 -8.18 -10.64
C ARG A 75 -17.44 -8.39 -9.42
N TYR A 76 -17.18 -7.67 -8.33
CA TYR A 76 -17.90 -7.82 -7.06
C TYR A 76 -18.66 -6.56 -6.62
N GLY A 77 -18.71 -5.52 -7.45
CA GLY A 77 -19.50 -4.30 -7.20
C GLY A 77 -18.94 -3.40 -6.09
N ASP A 78 -17.65 -3.51 -5.75
CA ASP A 78 -17.05 -2.70 -4.69
C ASP A 78 -16.57 -1.34 -5.22
N ALA A 79 -17.40 -0.32 -4.99
CA ALA A 79 -17.14 1.05 -5.44
C ALA A 79 -15.91 1.69 -4.77
N LEU A 80 -15.62 1.36 -3.50
CA LEU A 80 -14.48 1.92 -2.78
C LEU A 80 -13.16 1.34 -3.31
N VAL A 81 -13.12 0.02 -3.54
CA VAL A 81 -11.97 -0.63 -4.18
C VAL A 81 -11.76 -0.08 -5.59
N THR A 82 -12.84 0.10 -6.36
CA THR A 82 -12.78 0.64 -7.72
C THR A 82 -12.24 2.07 -7.76
N ALA A 83 -12.68 2.94 -6.84
CA ALA A 83 -12.20 4.31 -6.72
C ALA A 83 -10.72 4.37 -6.35
N ARG A 84 -10.30 3.59 -5.34
CA ARG A 84 -8.89 3.47 -4.92
C ARG A 84 -8.00 3.06 -6.08
N VAL A 85 -8.38 2.00 -6.80
CA VAL A 85 -7.60 1.48 -7.93
C VAL A 85 -7.37 2.53 -9.00
N ARG A 86 -8.42 3.27 -9.37
CA ARG A 86 -8.33 4.32 -10.39
C ARG A 86 -7.34 5.41 -9.97
N ALA A 87 -7.34 5.81 -8.70
CA ALA A 87 -6.40 6.79 -8.17
C ALA A 87 -4.96 6.27 -8.22
N THR A 88 -4.71 5.03 -7.77
CA THR A 88 -3.38 4.42 -7.79
C THR A 88 -2.82 4.30 -9.20
N VAL A 89 -3.60 3.80 -10.17
CA VAL A 89 -3.17 3.69 -11.57
C VAL A 89 -2.81 5.06 -12.15
N LYS A 90 -3.64 6.09 -11.90
CA LYS A 90 -3.36 7.45 -12.38
C LYS A 90 -2.04 8.00 -11.83
N ARG A 91 -1.76 7.77 -10.54
CA ARG A 91 -0.51 8.19 -9.89
C ARG A 91 0.71 7.48 -10.49
N LEU A 92 0.66 6.16 -10.60
CA LEU A 92 1.76 5.36 -11.17
C LEU A 92 2.07 5.76 -12.62
N MET A 93 1.05 6.08 -13.42
CA MET A 93 1.25 6.58 -14.79
C MET A 93 1.95 7.95 -14.85
N GLN A 94 1.81 8.79 -13.82
CA GLN A 94 2.50 10.07 -13.74
C GLN A 94 3.95 9.91 -13.25
N GLU A 95 4.18 8.97 -12.33
CA GLU A 95 5.50 8.66 -11.78
C GLU A 95 6.40 7.97 -12.80
N GLY A 96 5.89 7.00 -13.57
CA GLY A 96 6.66 6.30 -14.61
C GLY A 96 6.94 7.11 -15.88
N ARG A 97 6.49 8.36 -15.96
CA ARG A 97 6.78 9.30 -17.06
C ARG A 97 7.91 10.28 -16.70
N ARG A 98 8.46 10.20 -15.48
CA ARG A 98 9.65 10.93 -15.04
C ARG A 98 10.89 10.04 -15.19
#